data_AF-A0A0S8D0J6-F1
#
_entry.id   AF-A0A0S8D0J6-F1
#
_cell.length_a   1.000
_cell.length_b   1.000
_cell.length_c   1.000
_cell.angle_alpha   90.00
_cell.angle_beta   90.00
_cell.angle_gamma   90.00
#
_symmetry.space_group_name_H-M   'P 1'
#
loop_
_entity.id
_entity.type
_entity.pdbx_description
1 polymer ?
#
loop_
_entity_poly.entity_id
_entity_poly.type
_entity_poly.pdbx_seq_one_letter_code
_entity_poly.pdbx_strand_id
1 'polypeptide(L)'
;MKVIGLFIVILTGALLVYATVDFPPWGDPNSPASTHLSPHYIEKSMEETSVPNIVTAVLADYRGFDTMFETAVIFCAGVACF
;
A
#
# COMPACT_ATOMS: atom_id res chain seq x y z
N MET A 1 10.63 32.83 -3.05
CA MET A 1 10.21 31.48 -3.49
C MET A 1 10.39 30.40 -2.43
N LYS A 2 11.59 30.20 -1.85
CA LYS A 2 11.82 29.16 -0.82
C LYS A 2 10.91 29.27 0.41
N VAL A 3 10.66 30.48 0.91
CA VAL A 3 9.76 30.74 2.06
C VAL A 3 8.31 30.36 1.76
N ILE A 4 7.83 30.66 0.55
CA ILE A 4 6.49 30.26 0.08
C ILE A 4 6.41 28.74 -0.02
N GLY A 5 7.44 28.09 -0.58
CA GLY A 5 7.53 26.63 -0.64
C GLY A 5 7.51 25.98 0.75
N LEU A 6 8.24 26.54 1.72
CA LEU A 6 8.23 26.07 3.10
C LEU A 6 6.85 26.17 3.72
N PHE A 7 6.16 27.30 3.51
CA PHE A 7 4.79 27.48 4.00
C PHE A 7 3.83 26.42 3.42
N ILE A 8 3.93 26.14 2.12
CA ILE A 8 3.14 25.10 1.45
C ILE A 8 3.43 23.72 2.07
N VAL A 9 4.71 23.37 2.26
CA VAL A 9 5.08 22.07 2.87
C VAL A 9 4.52 21.92 4.28
N ILE A 10 4.62 22.96 5.11
CA ILE A 10 4.07 22.94 6.47
C ILE A 10 2.56 22.78 6.43
N LEU A 11 1.86 23.51 5.56
CA LEU A 11 0.42 23.46 5.44
C LEU A 11 -0.07 22.08 4.95
N THR A 12 0.57 21.53 3.91
CA THR A 12 0.26 20.18 3.43
C THR A 12 0.55 19.13 4.50
N GLY A 13 1.70 19.22 5.19
CA GLY A 13 2.05 18.31 6.28
C GLY A 13 1.03 18.34 7.42
N ALA A 14 0.60 19.54 7.84
CA ALA A 14 -0.43 19.70 8.87
C ALA A 14 -1.78 19.08 8.43
N LEU A 15 -2.16 19.26 7.17
CA LEU A 15 -3.38 18.66 6.61
C LEU A 15 -3.30 17.12 6.58
N LEU A 16 -2.15 16.55 6.20
CA LEU A 16 -1.94 15.11 6.23
C LEU A 16 -2.01 14.54 7.66
N VAL A 17 -1.46 15.24 8.65
CA VAL A 17 -1.58 14.85 10.08
C VAL A 17 -3.03 14.98 10.56
N TYR A 18 -3.75 16.01 10.15
CA TYR A 18 -5.17 16.14 10.49
C TYR A 18 -5.99 14.99 9.92
N ALA A 19 -5.73 14.58 8.67
CA ALA A 19 -6.43 13.47 8.03
C ALA A 19 -6.24 12.12 8.74
N THR A 20 -5.17 11.94 9.53
CA THR A 20 -4.98 10.68 10.28
C THR A 20 -5.98 10.50 11.42
N VAL A 21 -6.70 11.55 11.83
CA VAL A 21 -7.76 11.45 12.85
C VAL A 21 -8.92 10.57 12.38
N ASP A 22 -9.15 10.49 11.07
CA ASP A 22 -10.21 9.65 10.48
C ASP A 22 -9.79 8.17 10.32
N PHE A 23 -8.55 7.81 10.68
CA PHE A 23 -8.10 6.42 10.59
C PHE A 23 -8.72 5.56 11.68
N PRO A 24 -8.95 4.26 11.41
CA PRO A 24 -9.33 3.32 12.46
C PRO A 24 -8.34 3.34 13.62
N PRO A 25 -8.81 3.18 14.88
CA PRO A 25 -7.92 3.04 16.02
C PRO A 25 -6.90 1.94 15.80
N TRP A 26 -5.71 2.12 16.39
CA TRP A 26 -4.67 1.13 16.30
C TRP A 26 -5.16 -0.24 16.80
N GLY A 27 -5.09 -1.27 15.95
CA GLY A 27 -5.51 -2.63 16.29
C GLY A 27 -7.03 -2.84 16.38
N ASP A 28 -7.85 -1.94 15.84
CA ASP A 28 -9.30 -2.13 15.80
C ASP A 28 -9.66 -3.38 14.96
N PRO A 29 -10.28 -4.42 15.57
CA PRO A 29 -10.69 -5.61 14.84
C PRO A 29 -11.78 -5.33 13.80
N ASN A 30 -12.48 -4.20 13.91
CA ASN A 30 -13.50 -3.75 12.96
C ASN A 30 -12.92 -2.87 11.84
N SER A 31 -11.59 -2.68 11.79
CA SER A 31 -10.98 -1.94 10.69
C SER A 31 -11.28 -2.65 9.35
N PRO A 32 -11.52 -1.91 8.25
CA PRO A 32 -11.93 -2.52 6.98
C PRO A 32 -11.01 -3.64 6.47
N ALA A 33 -9.70 -3.52 6.71
CA ALA A 33 -8.74 -4.56 6.34
C ALA A 33 -8.87 -5.82 7.22
N SER A 34 -9.19 -5.67 8.52
CA SER A 34 -9.29 -6.76 9.49
C SER A 34 -10.59 -7.56 9.39
N THR A 35 -11.66 -6.99 8.83
CA THR A 35 -12.98 -7.65 8.84
C THR A 35 -13.16 -8.72 7.77
N HIS A 36 -12.52 -8.57 6.60
CA HIS A 36 -12.69 -9.54 5.51
C HIS A 36 -11.42 -9.83 4.71
N LEU A 37 -10.55 -8.84 4.48
CA LEU A 37 -9.34 -9.05 3.67
C LEU A 37 -8.29 -9.90 4.40
N SER A 38 -7.90 -9.49 5.60
CA SER A 38 -6.89 -10.23 6.37
C SER A 38 -7.32 -11.67 6.69
N PRO A 39 -8.55 -11.94 7.16
CA PRO A 39 -9.01 -13.31 7.38
C PRO A 39 -8.96 -14.16 6.10
N HIS A 40 -9.45 -13.62 4.97
CA HIS A 40 -9.42 -14.33 3.69
C HIS A 40 -8.00 -14.71 3.27
N TYR A 41 -7.06 -13.76 3.28
CA TYR A 41 -5.68 -14.06 2.91
C TYR A 41 -5.00 -15.04 3.89
N ILE A 42 -5.31 -14.98 5.18
CA ILE A 42 -4.75 -15.92 6.16
C ILE A 42 -5.28 -17.34 5.94
N GLU A 43 -6.58 -17.49 5.70
CA GLU A 43 -7.24 -18.79 5.64
C GLU A 43 -7.19 -19.43 4.25
N LYS A 44 -7.19 -18.63 3.18
CA LYS A 44 -7.40 -19.10 1.80
C LYS A 44 -6.17 -19.06 0.90
N SER A 45 -5.10 -18.33 1.24
CA SER A 45 -3.94 -18.19 0.34
C SER A 45 -3.37 -19.53 -0.13
N MET A 46 -3.21 -20.50 0.77
CA MET A 46 -2.65 -21.81 0.39
C MET A 46 -3.58 -22.57 -0.56
N GLU A 47 -4.89 -22.51 -0.35
CA GLU A 47 -5.90 -23.18 -1.18
C GLU A 47 -5.99 -22.53 -2.57
N GLU A 48 -5.98 -21.20 -2.62
CA GLU A 48 -6.25 -20.42 -3.84
C GLU A 48 -5.00 -20.21 -4.71
N THR A 49 -3.81 -20.14 -4.11
CA THR A 49 -2.57 -19.81 -4.84
C THR A 49 -1.51 -20.89 -4.79
N SER A 50 -1.64 -21.89 -3.90
CA SER A 50 -0.60 -22.90 -3.64
C SER A 50 0.75 -22.33 -3.19
N VAL A 51 0.78 -21.09 -2.70
CA VAL A 51 1.98 -20.42 -2.21
C VAL A 51 1.96 -20.37 -0.68
N PRO A 52 2.97 -20.90 0.03
CA PRO A 52 2.95 -20.98 1.49
C PRO A 52 3.18 -19.64 2.19
N ASN A 53 3.79 -18.67 1.49
CA ASN A 53 4.03 -17.33 2.03
C ASN A 53 2.89 -16.39 1.59
N ILE A 54 2.08 -15.97 2.56
CA ILE A 54 0.91 -15.11 2.35
C ILE A 54 1.31 -13.77 1.73
N VAL A 55 2.45 -13.18 2.13
CA VAL A 55 2.90 -11.89 1.59
C VAL A 55 3.20 -12.01 0.10
N THR A 56 3.91 -13.05 -0.32
CA THR A 56 4.20 -13.26 -1.75
C THR A 56 2.95 -13.64 -2.54
N ALA A 57 2.03 -14.39 -1.94
CA ALA A 57 0.74 -14.70 -2.56
C ALA A 57 -0.10 -13.43 -2.80
N VAL A 58 -0.13 -12.51 -1.83
CA VAL A 58 -0.84 -11.24 -1.97
C VAL A 58 -0.21 -10.37 -3.07
N LEU A 59 1.12 -10.25 -3.10
CA LEU A 59 1.80 -9.41 -4.09
C LEU A 59 1.71 -9.97 -5.51
N ALA A 60 1.94 -11.27 -5.69
CA ALA A 60 2.06 -11.87 -7.02
C ALA A 60 0.73 -12.40 -7.58
N ASP A 61 -0.13 -12.99 -6.75
CA ASP A 61 -1.35 -13.68 -7.21
C ASP A 61 -2.58 -12.77 -7.04
N TYR A 62 -2.87 -12.31 -5.83
CA TYR A 62 -4.08 -11.49 -5.58
C TYR A 62 -3.98 -10.06 -6.12
N ARG A 63 -2.82 -9.42 -5.94
CA ARG A 63 -2.54 -8.03 -6.35
C ARG A 63 -1.44 -7.96 -7.41
N GLY A 64 -1.35 -8.99 -8.25
CA GLY A 64 -0.32 -9.11 -9.28
C GLY A 64 -0.24 -7.93 -10.25
N PHE A 65 -1.35 -7.22 -10.50
CA PHE A 65 -1.34 -6.01 -11.33
C PHE A 65 -0.53 -4.87 -10.72
N ASP A 66 -0.56 -4.69 -9.40
CA ASP A 66 0.20 -3.65 -8.73
C ASP A 66 1.71 -3.92 -8.92
N THR A 67 2.14 -5.17 -8.68
CA THR A 67 3.54 -5.57 -8.89
C THR A 67 3.94 -5.59 -10.37
N MET A 68 3.05 -5.96 -11.29
CA MET A 68 3.32 -5.85 -12.73
C MET A 68 3.65 -4.39 -13.10
N PHE A 69 2.87 -3.42 -12.62
CA PHE A 69 3.16 -2.02 -12.88
C PHE A 69 4.35 -1.48 -12.11
N GLU A 70 4.65 -1.98 -10.90
CA GLU A 70 5.93 -1.70 -10.23
C GLU A 70 7.12 -2.11 -11.12
N THR A 71 7.09 -3.30 -11.71
CA THR A 71 8.16 -3.75 -12.62
C THR A 71 8.25 -2.90 -13.88
N ALA A 72 7.11 -2.45 -14.43
CA ALA A 72 7.08 -1.56 -15.58
C ALA A 72 7.69 -0.19 -15.26
N VAL A 73 7.40 0.37 -14.08
CA VAL A 73 8.00 1.63 -13.61
C VAL A 73 9.52 1.53 -13.50
N ILE A 74 10.03 0.46 -12.87
CA ILE A 74 11.48 0.24 -12.74
C ILE A 74 12.13 0.01 -14.10
N PHE A 75 11.49 -0.74 -14.99
CA PHE A 75 11.98 -0.94 -16.35
C PHE A 75 12.09 0.38 -17.12
N CYS A 76 11.05 1.21 -17.11
CA CYS A 76 11.05 2.53 -17.74
C CYS A 76 12.15 3.44 -17.15
N ALA A 77 12.33 3.43 -15.82
CA ALA A 77 13.40 4.16 -15.18
C ALA A 77 14.80 3.69 -15.64
N GLY A 78 14.99 2.36 -15.77
CA GLY A 78 16.23 1.79 -16.28
C GLY A 78 16.51 2.19 -17.73
N VAL A 79 15.50 2.17 -18.60
CA VAL A 79 15.63 2.60 -20.00
C VAL A 79 15.92 4.11 -20.11
N ALA A 80 15.31 4.94 -19.26
CA ALA A 80 15.50 6.39 -19.29
C ALA A 80 16.87 6.85 -18.76
N CYS A 81 17.50 6.07 -17.88
CA CYS A 81 18.81 6.37 -17.29
C CYS A 81 20.00 5.86 -18.13
N PHE A 82 19.75 5.03 -19.15
CA PHE A 82 20.76 4.55 -20.09
C PHE A 82 20.85 5.50 -21.29
#